data_AF-A0A7W1FCD5-F1
#
_entry.id   AF-A0A7W1FCD5-F1
#
_cell.length_a   1.000
_cell.length_b   1.000
_cell.length_c   1.000
_cell.angle_alpha   90.00
_cell.angle_beta   90.00
_cell.angle_gamma   90.00
#
_symmetry.space_group_name_H-M   'P 1'
#
loop_
_entity.id
_entity.type
_entity.pdbx_description
1 polymer ?
#
loop_
_entity_poly.entity_id
_entity_poly.type
_entity_poly.pdbx_seq_one_letter_code
_entity_poly.pdbx_strand_id
1 'polypeptide(L)'
;MKKKILLGLATFWSVIFLTTVIVKADTTFAGNLSGAQEVPANASTAKGFGVVTLTNNETQVLVALNFSGLGSNQTAAHIHSPGAPGVNAPIILNIGSRGTTFGNFTPQAFMSVTPAQVADLKAGLWYFDVHSAVFPEGEIRGQIKPAAPFVATLSGLQEVPANASAATGTGIVVLNEGENLYYTSNFYFNLGSAQTAAHIHGASLPGVNSPPVLFPFPVAGATSALLFAFDNITPSQVASLKAGQFYFNVRSTIFPEGEIRGQIKPPNKVVDFDGDSRADISVFRPSIGTWYRFDSVNGAFKANQFGANGDSVVPGDFDGDGKTDLNVWRSGNFYTLRSSDNTFNGVA
;
A
#
# COMPACT_ATOMS: atom_id res chain seq x y z
N MET A 1 78.71 -19.04 11.24
CA MET A 1 77.75 -17.92 11.11
C MET A 1 76.65 -18.33 10.13
N LYS A 2 75.44 -18.65 10.63
CA LYS A 2 74.29 -19.02 9.80
C LYS A 2 73.38 -17.79 9.64
N LYS A 3 73.19 -17.32 8.41
CA LYS A 3 72.26 -16.23 8.05
C LYS A 3 70.82 -16.72 8.23
N LYS A 4 70.01 -16.03 9.04
CA LYS A 4 68.55 -16.21 9.09
C LYS A 4 67.93 -15.23 8.09
N ILE A 5 67.21 -15.79 7.12
CA ILE A 5 66.34 -15.04 6.19
C ILE A 5 64.98 -14.91 6.90
N LEU A 6 64.52 -13.67 7.10
CA LEU A 6 63.18 -13.38 7.60
C LEU A 6 62.26 -13.13 6.39
N LEU A 7 61.37 -14.07 6.07
CA LEU A 7 60.25 -13.84 5.15
C LEU A 7 59.14 -13.13 5.94
N GLY A 8 58.79 -11.91 5.54
CA GLY A 8 57.60 -11.22 6.06
C GLY A 8 56.32 -11.83 5.48
N LEU A 9 55.45 -12.34 6.34
CA LEU A 9 54.07 -12.69 5.99
C LEU A 9 53.26 -11.40 5.80
N ALA A 10 52.79 -11.15 4.58
CA ALA A 10 51.74 -10.18 4.33
C ALA A 10 50.38 -10.85 4.61
N THR A 11 49.73 -10.47 5.71
CA THR A 11 48.35 -10.86 6.00
C THR A 11 47.38 -10.04 5.15
N PHE A 12 46.74 -10.66 4.17
CA PHE A 12 45.60 -10.07 3.46
C PHE A 12 44.38 -10.06 4.40
N TRP A 13 43.92 -8.86 4.78
CA TRP A 13 42.59 -8.68 5.37
C TRP A 13 41.55 -8.62 4.25
N SER A 14 40.76 -9.68 4.10
CA SER A 14 39.55 -9.64 3.27
C SER A 14 38.46 -8.89 4.04
N VAL A 15 38.25 -7.62 3.68
CA VAL A 15 37.06 -6.87 4.10
C VAL A 15 35.88 -7.40 3.28
N ILE A 16 35.04 -8.23 3.90
CA ILE A 16 33.76 -8.62 3.32
C ILE A 16 32.84 -7.40 3.43
N PHE A 17 32.66 -6.67 2.34
CA PHE A 17 31.56 -5.72 2.22
C PHE A 17 30.27 -6.55 2.08
N LEU A 18 29.55 -6.73 3.20
CA LEU A 18 28.16 -7.13 3.14
C LEU A 18 27.39 -5.94 2.56
N THR A 19 27.17 -5.93 1.25
CA THR A 19 26.18 -5.03 0.67
C THR A 19 24.81 -5.53 1.09
N THR A 20 24.17 -4.82 2.02
CA THR A 20 22.75 -5.02 2.26
C THR A 20 22.02 -4.66 0.98
N VAL A 21 21.54 -5.67 0.24
CA VAL A 21 20.58 -5.46 -0.83
C VAL A 21 19.27 -5.10 -0.15
N ILE A 22 18.99 -3.79 -0.03
CA ILE A 22 17.66 -3.34 0.35
C ILE A 22 16.77 -3.61 -0.86
N VAL A 23 16.02 -4.71 -0.82
CA VAL A 23 14.94 -4.95 -1.78
C VAL A 23 13.84 -3.94 -1.44
N LYS A 24 13.68 -2.95 -2.31
CA LYS A 24 12.56 -2.02 -2.22
C LYS A 24 11.24 -2.80 -2.39
N ALA A 25 10.18 -2.39 -1.69
CA ALA A 25 8.84 -2.90 -1.91
C ALA A 25 8.16 -2.15 -3.06
N ASP A 26 7.21 -2.79 -3.72
CA ASP A 26 6.31 -2.11 -4.65
C ASP A 26 5.56 -0.99 -3.92
N THR A 27 5.27 0.10 -4.62
CA THR A 27 4.57 1.27 -4.07
C THR A 27 3.15 1.32 -4.61
N THR A 28 2.17 1.54 -3.74
CA THR A 28 0.75 1.58 -4.11
C THR A 28 0.23 3.01 -4.14
N PHE A 29 -0.56 3.31 -5.16
CA PHE A 29 -1.27 4.56 -5.35
C PHE A 29 -2.74 4.27 -5.62
N ALA A 30 -3.62 5.20 -5.30
CA ALA A 30 -5.05 5.06 -5.56
C ALA A 30 -5.70 6.40 -5.90
N GLY A 31 -6.89 6.33 -6.52
CA GLY A 31 -7.72 7.49 -6.80
C GLY A 31 -9.21 7.13 -6.76
N ASN A 32 -10.01 7.96 -6.11
CA ASN A 32 -11.48 7.89 -6.17
C ASN A 32 -11.97 8.79 -7.30
N LEU A 33 -12.86 8.28 -8.14
CA LEU A 33 -13.35 8.98 -9.32
C LEU A 33 -14.77 9.52 -9.10
N SER A 34 -15.03 10.72 -9.59
CA SER A 34 -16.36 11.35 -9.57
C SER A 34 -16.50 12.44 -10.63
N GLY A 35 -17.73 12.73 -11.07
CA GLY A 35 -17.99 13.82 -12.01
C GLY A 35 -17.60 15.21 -11.50
N ALA A 36 -17.59 15.42 -10.18
CA ALA A 36 -17.16 16.66 -9.54
C ALA A 36 -15.65 16.96 -9.72
N GLN A 37 -14.84 15.95 -10.07
CA GLN A 37 -13.39 16.10 -10.29
C GLN A 37 -13.02 16.36 -11.76
N GLU A 38 -13.99 16.25 -12.68
CA GLU A 38 -13.81 16.60 -14.08
C GLU A 38 -13.46 18.07 -14.28
N VAL A 39 -12.87 18.39 -15.43
CA VAL A 39 -12.52 19.77 -15.80
C VAL A 39 -13.07 20.11 -17.19
N PRO A 40 -14.20 20.82 -17.27
CA PRO A 40 -15.03 21.32 -16.16
C PRO A 40 -15.79 20.20 -15.43
N ALA A 41 -16.12 20.42 -14.15
CA ALA A 41 -16.89 19.48 -13.34
C ALA A 41 -18.27 19.23 -13.96
N ASN A 42 -18.75 17.99 -13.89
CA ASN A 42 -20.05 17.59 -14.42
C ASN A 42 -20.98 17.05 -13.31
N ALA A 43 -22.25 16.84 -13.66
CA ALA A 43 -23.30 16.43 -12.72
C ALA A 43 -23.43 14.90 -12.54
N SER A 44 -22.52 14.09 -13.10
CA SER A 44 -22.60 12.65 -12.96
C SER A 44 -22.48 12.23 -11.49
N THR A 45 -23.36 11.33 -11.08
CA THR A 45 -23.34 10.71 -9.75
C THR A 45 -22.54 9.41 -9.72
N ALA A 46 -22.01 9.00 -10.88
CA ALA A 46 -21.17 7.82 -11.02
C ALA A 46 -19.95 7.89 -10.11
N LYS A 47 -19.44 6.70 -9.77
CA LYS A 47 -18.29 6.53 -8.89
C LYS A 47 -17.29 5.58 -9.52
N GLY A 48 -16.02 5.80 -9.22
CA GLY A 48 -14.97 4.85 -9.54
C GLY A 48 -13.89 4.80 -8.48
N PHE A 49 -13.07 3.77 -8.56
CA PHE A 49 -11.92 3.57 -7.69
C PHE A 49 -10.82 2.87 -8.49
N GLY A 50 -9.68 3.53 -8.62
CA GLY A 50 -8.52 2.98 -9.33
C GLY A 50 -7.32 2.80 -8.41
N VAL A 51 -6.50 1.81 -8.72
CA VAL A 51 -5.26 1.48 -8.00
C VAL A 51 -4.14 1.32 -9.00
N VAL A 52 -2.99 1.92 -8.70
CA VAL A 52 -1.74 1.75 -9.45
C VAL A 52 -0.68 1.18 -8.51
N THR A 53 -0.07 0.07 -8.90
CA THR A 53 1.09 -0.49 -8.19
C THR A 53 2.33 -0.27 -9.04
N LEU A 54 3.27 0.54 -8.55
CA LEU A 54 4.59 0.75 -9.13
C LEU A 54 5.54 -0.33 -8.63
N THR A 55 6.21 -1.03 -9.55
CA THR A 55 7.20 -2.06 -9.19
C THR A 55 8.36 -1.45 -8.42
N ASN A 56 8.99 -2.23 -7.55
CA ASN A 56 10.07 -1.77 -6.70
C ASN A 56 11.30 -1.21 -7.43
N ASN A 57 11.55 -1.67 -8.66
CA ASN A 57 12.60 -1.17 -9.54
C ASN A 57 12.17 0.09 -10.33
N GLU A 58 10.92 0.53 -10.15
CA GLU A 58 10.32 1.72 -10.76
C GLU A 58 10.32 1.73 -12.29
N THR A 59 10.23 0.55 -12.90
CA THR A 59 10.22 0.42 -14.37
C THR A 59 8.86 0.08 -14.92
N GLN A 60 7.94 -0.41 -14.08
CA GLN A 60 6.64 -0.89 -14.52
C GLN A 60 5.53 -0.54 -13.53
N VAL A 61 4.31 -0.43 -14.04
CA VAL A 61 3.09 -0.31 -13.23
C VAL A 61 2.08 -1.42 -13.56
N LEU A 62 1.31 -1.81 -12.56
CA LEU A 62 0.04 -2.52 -12.71
C LEU A 62 -1.10 -1.54 -12.44
N VAL A 63 -2.15 -1.58 -13.25
CA VAL A 63 -3.28 -0.66 -13.14
C VAL A 63 -4.58 -1.44 -13.03
N ALA A 64 -5.35 -1.12 -12.00
CA ALA A 64 -6.69 -1.62 -11.78
C ALA A 64 -7.67 -0.45 -11.70
N LEU A 65 -8.89 -0.62 -12.22
CA LEU A 65 -9.92 0.41 -12.20
C LEU A 65 -11.30 -0.22 -12.06
N ASN A 66 -12.09 0.22 -11.09
CA ASN A 66 -13.52 -0.05 -11.00
C ASN A 66 -14.32 1.22 -11.27
N PHE A 67 -15.45 1.08 -11.92
CA PHE A 67 -16.44 2.15 -12.08
C PHE A 67 -17.85 1.58 -12.01
N SER A 68 -18.81 2.41 -11.61
CA SER A 68 -20.22 2.08 -11.56
C SER A 68 -21.11 3.32 -11.65
N GLY A 69 -22.34 3.12 -12.13
CA GLY A 69 -23.37 4.16 -12.15
C GLY A 69 -23.18 5.21 -13.26
N LEU A 70 -22.41 4.90 -14.32
CA LEU A 70 -22.28 5.82 -15.46
C LEU A 70 -23.64 6.07 -16.12
N GLY A 71 -23.85 7.28 -16.61
CA GLY A 71 -25.09 7.70 -17.28
C GLY A 71 -25.32 7.00 -18.62
N SER A 72 -24.27 6.42 -19.22
CA SER A 72 -24.36 5.58 -20.42
C SER A 72 -23.19 4.60 -20.48
N ASN A 73 -23.18 3.74 -21.50
CA ASN A 73 -22.10 2.78 -21.68
C ASN A 73 -20.75 3.50 -21.76
N GLN A 74 -19.79 3.01 -20.98
CA GLN A 74 -18.41 3.45 -21.00
C GLN A 74 -17.82 3.28 -22.40
N THR A 75 -17.15 4.32 -22.89
CA THR A 75 -16.56 4.35 -24.23
C THR A 75 -15.04 4.20 -24.18
N ALA A 76 -14.39 4.83 -23.20
CA ALA A 76 -12.95 4.78 -23.01
C ALA A 76 -12.54 5.05 -21.56
N ALA A 77 -11.34 4.61 -21.17
CA ALA A 77 -10.75 4.87 -19.87
C ALA A 77 -9.23 4.99 -20.03
N HIS A 78 -8.64 5.98 -19.36
CA HIS A 78 -7.25 6.37 -19.56
C HIS A 78 -6.57 6.78 -18.25
N ILE A 79 -5.24 6.87 -18.30
CA ILE A 79 -4.44 7.66 -17.35
C ILE A 79 -3.81 8.82 -18.10
N HIS A 80 -3.86 10.00 -17.48
CA HIS A 80 -3.28 11.24 -17.99
C HIS A 80 -2.14 11.74 -17.10
N SER A 81 -1.14 12.39 -17.70
CA SER A 81 0.00 13.02 -16.99
C SER A 81 0.79 13.96 -17.91
N PRO A 82 1.49 14.98 -17.38
CA PRO A 82 1.39 15.50 -16.01
C PRO A 82 0.22 16.49 -15.89
N GLY A 83 -0.65 16.28 -14.90
CA GLY A 83 -1.77 17.15 -14.58
C GLY A 83 -2.05 17.18 -13.08
N ALA A 84 -1.81 18.34 -12.46
CA ALA A 84 -2.23 18.60 -11.08
C ALA A 84 -3.76 18.56 -10.94
N PRO A 85 -4.31 18.44 -9.72
CA PRO A 85 -5.75 18.53 -9.50
C PRO A 85 -6.35 19.78 -10.18
N GLY A 86 -7.40 19.59 -10.99
CA GLY A 86 -8.03 20.67 -11.75
C GLY A 86 -7.35 21.06 -13.07
N VAL A 87 -6.26 20.39 -13.45
CA VAL A 87 -5.53 20.64 -14.72
C VAL A 87 -5.63 19.45 -15.66
N ASN A 88 -6.04 19.67 -16.91
CA ASN A 88 -6.07 18.64 -17.95
C ASN A 88 -4.66 18.33 -18.48
N ALA A 89 -4.41 17.07 -18.82
CA ALA A 89 -3.12 16.60 -19.33
C ALA A 89 -3.29 15.62 -20.50
N PRO A 90 -2.23 15.34 -21.28
CA PRO A 90 -2.26 14.31 -22.30
C PRO A 90 -2.47 12.90 -21.73
N ILE A 91 -3.02 11.99 -22.55
CA ILE A 91 -3.10 10.56 -22.25
C ILE A 91 -1.69 9.96 -22.27
N ILE A 92 -1.34 9.23 -21.23
CA ILE A 92 -0.09 8.45 -21.15
C ILE A 92 -0.34 6.94 -21.17
N LEU A 93 -1.57 6.50 -20.88
CA LEU A 93 -1.91 5.08 -20.80
C LEU A 93 -3.36 4.84 -21.19
N ASN A 94 -3.59 3.90 -22.10
CA ASN A 94 -4.93 3.44 -22.47
C ASN A 94 -5.31 2.23 -21.61
N ILE A 95 -6.39 2.34 -20.84
CA ILE A 95 -6.94 1.23 -20.03
C ILE A 95 -7.92 0.41 -20.87
N GLY A 96 -8.73 1.08 -21.70
CA GLY A 96 -9.59 0.44 -22.70
C GLY A 96 -11.08 0.71 -22.52
N SER A 97 -11.89 -0.16 -23.12
CA SER A 97 -13.35 -0.03 -23.16
C SER A 97 -14.04 -1.32 -22.73
N ARG A 98 -15.15 -1.19 -22.02
CA ARG A 98 -16.04 -2.28 -21.60
C ARG A 98 -17.43 -2.20 -22.23
N GLY A 99 -17.87 -1.02 -22.66
CA GLY A 99 -19.20 -0.85 -23.25
C GLY A 99 -20.36 -1.08 -22.27
N THR A 100 -20.13 -0.86 -20.97
CA THR A 100 -21.12 -1.04 -19.89
C THR A 100 -21.15 0.18 -18.97
N THR A 101 -22.20 0.33 -18.17
CA THR A 101 -22.32 1.44 -17.18
C THR A 101 -21.61 1.16 -15.86
N PHE A 102 -21.09 -0.06 -15.69
CA PHE A 102 -20.29 -0.50 -14.55
C PHE A 102 -19.28 -1.56 -15.00
N GLY A 103 -18.18 -1.71 -14.28
CA GLY A 103 -17.21 -2.75 -14.58
C GLY A 103 -15.89 -2.61 -13.85
N ASN A 104 -15.02 -3.58 -14.07
CA ASN A 104 -13.67 -3.61 -13.52
C ASN A 104 -12.63 -3.87 -14.63
N PHE A 105 -11.58 -3.07 -14.67
CA PHE A 105 -10.35 -3.40 -15.37
C PHE A 105 -9.40 -3.98 -14.33
N THR A 106 -9.18 -5.28 -14.35
CA THR A 106 -8.14 -5.93 -13.57
C THR A 106 -6.83 -5.89 -14.36
N PRO A 107 -5.65 -5.76 -13.71
CA PRO A 107 -4.38 -5.73 -14.42
C PRO A 107 -4.20 -7.00 -15.27
N GLN A 108 -3.97 -6.84 -16.58
CA GLN A 108 -3.70 -7.94 -17.51
C GLN A 108 -2.20 -8.10 -17.80
N ALA A 109 -1.43 -7.00 -17.68
CA ALA A 109 0.01 -6.98 -17.92
C ALA A 109 0.68 -5.82 -17.17
N PHE A 110 1.99 -5.96 -16.95
CA PHE A 110 2.84 -4.86 -16.50
C PHE A 110 3.05 -3.86 -17.64
N MET A 111 2.96 -2.57 -17.33
CA MET A 111 3.12 -1.49 -18.29
C MET A 111 4.37 -0.68 -17.96
N SER A 112 5.25 -0.52 -18.93
CA SER A 112 6.52 0.19 -18.72
C SER A 112 6.30 1.67 -18.46
N VAL A 113 7.10 2.23 -17.56
CA VAL A 113 7.12 3.67 -17.24
C VAL A 113 8.54 4.22 -17.32
N THR A 114 8.65 5.48 -17.71
CA THR A 114 9.91 6.23 -17.71
C THR A 114 10.20 6.83 -16.33
N PRO A 115 11.46 7.21 -16.03
CA PRO A 115 11.77 7.89 -14.77
C PRO A 115 11.01 9.20 -14.55
N ALA A 116 10.73 9.97 -15.62
CA ALA A 116 9.92 11.19 -15.54
C ALA A 116 8.46 10.86 -15.15
N GLN A 117 7.88 9.84 -15.77
CA GLN A 117 6.56 9.32 -15.43
C GLN A 117 6.46 8.83 -13.98
N VAL A 118 7.51 8.18 -13.47
CA VAL A 118 7.59 7.79 -12.05
C VAL A 118 7.59 9.02 -11.13
N ALA A 119 8.36 10.06 -11.49
CA ALA A 119 8.39 11.30 -10.72
C ALA A 119 7.01 11.98 -10.72
N ASP A 120 6.34 12.05 -11.88
CA ASP A 120 4.98 12.59 -12.00
C ASP A 120 3.97 11.80 -11.16
N LEU A 121 4.02 10.46 -11.20
CA LEU A 121 3.14 9.60 -10.40
C LEU A 121 3.33 9.85 -8.90
N LYS A 122 4.57 9.92 -8.43
CA LYS A 122 4.90 10.21 -7.03
C LYS A 122 4.52 11.62 -6.61
N ALA A 123 4.60 12.59 -7.51
CA ALA A 123 4.16 13.95 -7.29
C ALA A 123 2.62 14.11 -7.34
N GLY A 124 1.88 13.01 -7.60
CA GLY A 124 0.43 13.03 -7.68
C GLY A 124 -0.07 13.80 -8.90
N LEU A 125 0.67 13.77 -10.02
CA LEU A 125 0.32 14.43 -11.28
C LEU A 125 -0.38 13.51 -12.28
N TRP A 126 -0.70 12.28 -11.87
CA TRP A 126 -1.45 11.32 -12.67
C TRP A 126 -2.92 11.32 -12.28
N TYR A 127 -3.82 11.15 -13.23
CA TYR A 127 -5.24 10.93 -12.93
C TYR A 127 -5.86 9.88 -13.84
N PHE A 128 -6.84 9.16 -13.29
CA PHE A 128 -7.76 8.33 -14.05
C PHE A 128 -8.85 9.20 -14.66
N ASP A 129 -9.29 8.83 -15.86
CA ASP A 129 -10.46 9.40 -16.52
C ASP A 129 -11.26 8.28 -17.19
N VAL A 130 -12.59 8.36 -17.10
CA VAL A 130 -13.55 7.39 -17.68
C VAL A 130 -14.61 8.15 -18.45
N HIS A 131 -14.72 7.83 -19.72
CA HIS A 131 -15.64 8.45 -20.67
C HIS A 131 -16.87 7.58 -20.89
N SER A 132 -18.00 8.21 -21.20
CA SER A 132 -19.20 7.53 -21.68
C SER A 132 -19.77 8.23 -22.90
N ALA A 133 -20.79 7.65 -23.53
CA ALA A 133 -21.43 8.26 -24.69
C ALA A 133 -22.08 9.62 -24.38
N VAL A 134 -22.57 9.81 -23.14
CA VAL A 134 -23.17 11.08 -22.68
C VAL A 134 -22.09 12.11 -22.31
N PHE A 135 -20.94 11.65 -21.81
CA PHE A 135 -19.83 12.49 -21.41
C PHE A 135 -18.55 12.09 -22.18
N PRO A 136 -18.45 12.45 -23.48
CA PRO A 136 -17.34 12.03 -24.33
C PRO A 136 -16.00 12.62 -23.89
N GLU A 137 -16.00 13.80 -23.27
CA GLU A 137 -14.78 14.46 -22.77
C GLU A 137 -14.34 13.96 -21.38
N GLY A 138 -15.14 13.11 -20.73
CA GLY A 138 -14.88 12.60 -19.36
C GLY A 138 -16.16 12.61 -18.51
N GLU A 139 -16.57 11.45 -18.01
CA GLU A 139 -17.69 11.33 -17.07
C GLU A 139 -17.22 11.39 -15.62
N ILE A 140 -16.17 10.64 -15.27
CA ILE A 140 -15.61 10.61 -13.92
C ILE A 140 -14.08 10.60 -13.95
N ARG A 141 -13.50 11.50 -13.14
CA ARG A 141 -12.06 11.69 -12.99
C ARG A 141 -11.63 11.49 -11.55
N GLY A 142 -10.40 11.01 -11.35
CA GLY A 142 -9.83 10.79 -10.03
C GLY A 142 -8.31 10.94 -10.02
N GLN A 143 -7.80 11.86 -9.20
CA GLN A 143 -6.35 12.03 -9.03
C GLN A 143 -5.74 10.79 -8.38
N ILE A 144 -4.60 10.33 -8.90
CA ILE A 144 -3.84 9.21 -8.37
C ILE A 144 -2.83 9.76 -7.36
N LYS A 145 -2.91 9.27 -6.12
CA LYS A 145 -2.09 9.70 -4.99
C LYS A 145 -1.49 8.49 -4.26
N PRO A 146 -0.40 8.64 -3.49
CA PRO A 146 0.11 7.57 -2.64
C PRO A 146 -1.02 6.99 -1.77
N ALA A 147 -1.06 5.67 -1.67
CA ALA A 147 -2.04 4.94 -0.87
C ALA A 147 -1.30 4.03 0.10
N ALA A 148 -1.77 3.97 1.35
CA ALA A 148 -1.25 3.07 2.36
C ALA A 148 -2.05 1.76 2.32
N PRO A 149 -1.51 0.65 1.76
CA PRO A 149 -2.23 -0.60 1.68
C PRO A 149 -2.19 -1.37 3.00
N PHE A 150 -3.23 -2.17 3.23
CA PHE A 150 -3.18 -3.29 4.16
C PHE A 150 -2.36 -4.41 3.51
N VAL A 151 -1.47 -5.04 4.26
CA VAL A 151 -0.54 -6.04 3.70
C VAL A 151 -0.53 -7.31 4.54
N ALA A 152 -0.44 -8.45 3.86
CA ALA A 152 -0.16 -9.76 4.45
C ALA A 152 1.05 -10.38 3.77
N THR A 153 1.99 -10.94 4.54
CA THR A 153 2.98 -11.90 4.03
C THR A 153 2.46 -13.29 4.31
N LEU A 154 2.42 -14.16 3.30
CA LEU A 154 1.85 -15.51 3.39
C LEU A 154 2.96 -16.56 3.41
N SER A 155 2.80 -17.57 4.26
CA SER A 155 3.68 -18.75 4.30
C SER A 155 2.98 -19.96 4.90
N GLY A 156 3.52 -21.16 4.68
CA GLY A 156 3.02 -22.40 5.29
C GLY A 156 3.16 -22.44 6.81
N LEU A 157 4.14 -21.70 7.36
CA LEU A 157 4.33 -21.56 8.81
C LEU A 157 3.19 -20.83 9.52
N GLN A 158 2.40 -20.05 8.76
CA GLN A 158 1.28 -19.27 9.30
C GLN A 158 -0.06 -19.99 9.18
N GLU A 159 -0.10 -21.14 8.52
CA GLU A 159 -1.26 -22.03 8.51
C GLU A 159 -1.55 -22.59 9.90
N VAL A 160 -2.78 -23.04 10.12
CA VAL A 160 -3.23 -23.59 11.40
C VAL A 160 -3.90 -24.95 11.16
N PRO A 161 -3.21 -26.08 11.41
CA PRO A 161 -1.81 -26.17 11.84
C PRO A 161 -0.80 -25.77 10.75
N ALA A 162 0.40 -25.35 11.17
CA ALA A 162 1.47 -24.97 10.25
C ALA A 162 1.92 -26.16 9.39
N ASN A 163 2.31 -25.88 8.16
CA ASN A 163 2.84 -26.88 7.22
C ASN A 163 4.25 -26.50 6.71
N ALA A 164 4.89 -27.44 6.02
CA ALA A 164 6.27 -27.32 5.55
C ALA A 164 6.41 -26.75 4.12
N SER A 165 5.35 -26.17 3.54
CA SER A 165 5.44 -25.60 2.20
C SER A 165 6.49 -24.50 2.13
N ALA A 166 7.29 -24.52 1.05
CA ALA A 166 8.24 -23.48 0.71
C ALA A 166 7.60 -22.33 -0.08
N ALA A 167 6.28 -22.40 -0.33
CA ALA A 167 5.55 -21.36 -1.00
C ALA A 167 5.53 -20.06 -0.19
N THR A 168 5.50 -18.95 -0.90
CA THR A 168 5.39 -17.61 -0.31
C THR A 168 4.30 -16.83 -1.03
N GLY A 169 3.79 -15.79 -0.37
CA GLY A 169 2.90 -14.86 -1.03
C GLY A 169 2.82 -13.51 -0.35
N THR A 170 2.22 -12.56 -1.04
CA THR A 170 1.90 -11.23 -0.55
C THR A 170 0.45 -10.93 -0.90
N GLY A 171 -0.33 -10.55 0.10
CA GLY A 171 -1.68 -10.03 -0.07
C GLY A 171 -1.69 -8.52 0.14
N ILE A 172 -2.41 -7.79 -0.70
CA ILE A 172 -2.61 -6.34 -0.60
C ILE A 172 -4.11 -6.07 -0.59
N VAL A 173 -4.55 -5.16 0.27
CA VAL A 173 -5.91 -4.59 0.24
C VAL A 173 -5.80 -3.07 0.29
N VAL A 174 -6.55 -2.38 -0.56
CA VAL A 174 -6.67 -0.92 -0.58
C VAL A 174 -8.15 -0.56 -0.48
N LEU A 175 -8.53 0.23 0.53
CA LEU A 175 -9.88 0.75 0.68
C LEU A 175 -10.06 2.03 -0.13
N ASN A 176 -11.25 2.21 -0.69
CA ASN A 176 -11.65 3.50 -1.23
C ASN A 176 -11.95 4.50 -0.10
N GLU A 177 -12.09 5.78 -0.42
CA GLU A 177 -12.28 6.84 0.60
C GLU A 177 -13.62 6.73 1.33
N GLY A 178 -14.63 6.15 0.68
CA GLY A 178 -15.93 5.87 1.31
C GLY A 178 -15.96 4.60 2.17
N GLU A 179 -14.86 3.85 2.23
CA GLU A 179 -14.71 2.57 2.95
C GLU A 179 -15.84 1.56 2.69
N ASN A 180 -16.34 1.51 1.46
CA ASN A 180 -17.43 0.63 1.06
C ASN A 180 -17.06 -0.30 -0.11
N LEU A 181 -15.91 -0.06 -0.73
CA LEU A 181 -15.32 -0.85 -1.79
C LEU A 181 -13.82 -1.00 -1.51
N TYR A 182 -13.26 -2.17 -1.78
CA TYR A 182 -11.82 -2.35 -1.77
C TYR A 182 -11.33 -3.01 -3.05
N TYR A 183 -10.06 -2.74 -3.36
CA TYR A 183 -9.26 -3.50 -4.29
C TYR A 183 -8.38 -4.46 -3.49
N THR A 184 -8.26 -5.69 -3.95
CA THR A 184 -7.32 -6.64 -3.38
C THR A 184 -6.50 -7.33 -4.45
N SER A 185 -5.24 -7.60 -4.12
CA SER A 185 -4.39 -8.50 -4.89
C SER A 185 -3.78 -9.58 -3.99
N ASN A 186 -3.56 -10.75 -4.56
CA ASN A 186 -2.80 -11.81 -3.93
C ASN A 186 -1.77 -12.34 -4.93
N PHE A 187 -0.49 -12.10 -4.63
CA PHE A 187 0.62 -12.70 -5.33
C PHE A 187 1.09 -13.92 -4.55
N TYR A 188 1.28 -15.04 -5.22
CA TYR A 188 1.90 -16.21 -4.61
C TYR A 188 2.88 -16.88 -5.56
N PHE A 189 3.86 -17.55 -4.97
CA PHE A 189 4.94 -18.21 -5.69
C PHE A 189 5.24 -19.57 -5.08
N ASN A 190 5.54 -20.54 -5.95
CA ASN A 190 6.06 -21.86 -5.60
C ASN A 190 5.15 -22.72 -4.69
N LEU A 191 3.83 -22.71 -4.95
CA LEU A 191 2.94 -23.73 -4.37
C LEU A 191 3.38 -25.12 -4.81
N GLY A 192 3.22 -26.11 -3.92
CA GLY A 192 3.57 -27.50 -4.16
C GLY A 192 2.71 -28.17 -5.23
N SER A 193 1.54 -27.60 -5.54
CA SER A 193 0.68 -28.04 -6.63
C SER A 193 -0.21 -26.91 -7.14
N ALA A 194 -1.03 -27.17 -8.17
CA ALA A 194 -1.94 -26.19 -8.74
C ALA A 194 -2.83 -25.57 -7.64
N GLN A 195 -2.96 -24.24 -7.66
CA GLN A 195 -3.90 -23.54 -6.80
C GLN A 195 -5.34 -24.00 -7.09
N THR A 196 -6.09 -24.30 -6.04
CA THR A 196 -7.47 -24.79 -6.13
C THR A 196 -8.48 -23.78 -5.61
N ALA A 197 -8.08 -22.92 -4.67
CA ALA A 197 -8.85 -21.78 -4.23
C ALA A 197 -7.96 -20.76 -3.49
N ALA A 198 -8.40 -19.51 -3.44
CA ALA A 198 -7.76 -18.47 -2.64
C ALA A 198 -8.86 -17.57 -2.06
N HIS A 199 -8.70 -17.16 -0.81
CA HIS A 199 -9.74 -16.49 -0.05
C HIS A 199 -9.18 -15.45 0.93
N ILE A 200 -10.02 -14.48 1.27
CA ILE A 200 -9.93 -13.74 2.53
C ILE A 200 -10.95 -14.32 3.51
N HIS A 201 -10.49 -14.61 4.72
CA HIS A 201 -11.28 -15.06 5.85
C HIS A 201 -11.32 -14.00 6.96
N GLY A 202 -12.30 -14.12 7.85
CA GLY A 202 -12.43 -13.28 9.03
C GLY A 202 -13.85 -13.28 9.59
N ALA A 203 -14.10 -12.61 10.72
CA ALA A 203 -13.13 -11.91 11.56
C ALA A 203 -12.55 -12.84 12.65
N SER A 204 -11.22 -12.96 12.74
CA SER A 204 -10.54 -13.70 13.80
C SER A 204 -9.17 -13.15 14.17
N LEU A 205 -8.76 -13.41 15.41
CA LEU A 205 -7.42 -13.09 15.88
C LEU A 205 -6.34 -13.87 15.11
N PRO A 206 -5.10 -13.36 15.07
CA PRO A 206 -3.98 -14.08 14.47
C PRO A 206 -3.84 -15.51 15.04
N GLY A 207 -3.73 -16.49 14.15
CA GLY A 207 -3.58 -17.90 14.51
C GLY A 207 -4.89 -18.65 14.76
N VAL A 208 -6.04 -18.03 14.50
CA VAL A 208 -7.36 -18.68 14.63
C VAL A 208 -8.01 -18.82 13.25
N ASN A 209 -8.39 -20.06 12.91
CA ASN A 209 -9.18 -20.34 11.70
C ASN A 209 -10.62 -19.83 11.89
N SER A 210 -11.16 -19.17 10.86
CA SER A 210 -12.51 -18.63 10.88
C SER A 210 -13.24 -18.92 9.57
N PRO A 211 -14.04 -19.99 9.49
CA PRO A 211 -15.12 -20.06 8.52
C PRO A 211 -16.22 -19.06 8.94
N PRO A 212 -16.78 -18.25 8.03
CA PRO A 212 -16.81 -18.44 6.58
C PRO A 212 -15.69 -17.73 5.79
N VAL A 213 -15.56 -18.13 4.52
CA VAL A 213 -14.89 -17.32 3.49
C VAL A 213 -15.67 -16.02 3.34
N LEU A 214 -14.99 -14.88 3.47
CA LEU A 214 -15.59 -13.57 3.24
C LEU A 214 -15.52 -13.20 1.76
N PHE A 215 -14.35 -13.39 1.15
CA PHE A 215 -14.07 -12.91 -0.21
C PHE A 215 -13.26 -13.94 -0.99
N PRO A 216 -13.84 -14.55 -2.04
CA PRO A 216 -13.14 -15.52 -2.89
C PRO A 216 -12.37 -14.85 -4.03
N PHE A 217 -11.25 -15.45 -4.41
CA PHE A 217 -10.51 -15.10 -5.62
C PHE A 217 -10.74 -16.11 -6.74
N PRO A 218 -10.46 -15.73 -8.01
CA PRO A 218 -10.43 -16.67 -9.12
C PRO A 218 -9.45 -17.83 -8.89
N VAL A 219 -9.79 -18.98 -9.47
CA VAL A 219 -8.88 -20.14 -9.51
C VAL A 219 -7.95 -19.98 -10.72
N ALA A 220 -6.65 -19.85 -10.46
CA ALA A 220 -5.62 -19.76 -11.49
C ALA A 220 -5.13 -21.14 -11.96
N GLY A 221 -5.23 -22.18 -11.14
CA GLY A 221 -4.76 -23.53 -11.51
C GLY A 221 -3.24 -23.62 -11.72
N ALA A 222 -2.48 -22.65 -11.21
CA ALA A 222 -1.03 -22.55 -11.35
C ALA A 222 -0.34 -22.55 -9.99
N THR A 223 0.95 -22.90 -9.96
CA THR A 223 1.77 -22.90 -8.74
C THR A 223 2.28 -21.50 -8.36
N SER A 224 2.17 -20.53 -9.27
CA SER A 224 2.44 -19.11 -9.04
C SER A 224 1.45 -18.29 -9.83
N ALA A 225 0.83 -17.28 -9.22
CA ALA A 225 -0.06 -16.38 -9.91
C ALA A 225 -0.19 -15.05 -9.18
N LEU A 226 -0.77 -14.09 -9.90
CA LEU A 226 -1.22 -12.83 -9.35
C LEU A 226 -2.74 -12.76 -9.54
N LEU A 227 -3.46 -12.76 -8.42
CA LEU A 227 -4.91 -12.70 -8.36
C LEU A 227 -5.36 -11.31 -7.96
N PHE A 228 -6.54 -10.89 -8.42
CA PHE A 228 -7.10 -9.57 -8.14
C PHE A 228 -8.61 -9.62 -8.01
N ALA A 229 -9.17 -8.74 -7.19
CA ALA A 229 -10.60 -8.52 -7.12
C ALA A 229 -10.95 -7.10 -6.68
N PHE A 230 -12.14 -6.65 -7.08
CA PHE A 230 -12.83 -5.52 -6.48
C PHE A 230 -14.08 -6.07 -5.82
N ASP A 231 -14.29 -5.73 -4.55
CA ASP A 231 -15.42 -6.23 -3.78
C ASP A 231 -15.94 -5.15 -2.83
N ASN A 232 -17.24 -5.21 -2.57
CA ASN A 232 -17.88 -4.37 -1.57
C ASN A 232 -17.54 -4.86 -0.17
N ILE A 233 -17.40 -3.93 0.76
CA ILE A 233 -17.13 -4.23 2.17
C ILE A 233 -18.09 -3.46 3.05
N THR A 234 -18.63 -4.14 4.06
CA THR A 234 -19.53 -3.51 5.03
C THR A 234 -18.75 -2.75 6.11
N PRO A 235 -19.36 -1.75 6.78
CA PRO A 235 -18.68 -1.00 7.84
C PRO A 235 -18.12 -1.87 8.98
N SER A 236 -18.80 -2.95 9.37
CA SER A 236 -18.31 -3.88 10.39
C SER A 236 -17.13 -4.72 9.91
N GLN A 237 -17.11 -5.09 8.63
CA GLN A 237 -15.96 -5.75 8.01
C GLN A 237 -14.77 -4.79 7.88
N VAL A 238 -14.99 -3.51 7.57
CA VAL A 238 -13.92 -2.50 7.60
C VAL A 238 -13.32 -2.37 8.99
N ALA A 239 -14.15 -2.30 10.04
CA ALA A 239 -13.67 -2.26 11.42
C ALA A 239 -12.82 -3.51 11.75
N SER A 240 -13.26 -4.69 11.29
CA SER A 240 -12.52 -5.95 11.48
C SER A 240 -11.20 -5.99 10.70
N LEU A 241 -11.19 -5.49 9.45
CA LEU A 241 -9.99 -5.34 8.62
C LEU A 241 -8.97 -4.41 9.29
N LYS A 242 -9.42 -3.24 9.77
CA LYS A 242 -8.60 -2.26 10.51
C LYS A 242 -8.06 -2.81 11.82
N ALA A 243 -8.82 -3.66 12.49
CA ALA A 243 -8.37 -4.37 13.69
C ALA A 243 -7.44 -5.56 13.38
N GLY A 244 -7.07 -5.78 12.11
CA GLY A 244 -6.17 -6.86 11.70
C GLY A 244 -6.78 -8.25 11.87
N GLN A 245 -8.10 -8.37 11.77
CA GLN A 245 -8.84 -9.63 12.02
C GLN A 245 -9.09 -10.46 10.75
N PHE A 246 -8.61 -10.02 9.60
CA PHE A 246 -8.73 -10.75 8.34
C PHE A 246 -7.43 -11.44 7.97
N TYR A 247 -7.50 -12.53 7.22
CA TYR A 247 -6.31 -13.22 6.70
C TYR A 247 -6.54 -13.76 5.30
N PHE A 248 -5.48 -13.78 4.49
CA PHE A 248 -5.46 -14.51 3.23
C PHE A 248 -5.15 -15.99 3.49
N ASN A 249 -5.74 -16.87 2.68
CA ASN A 249 -5.42 -18.29 2.61
C ASN A 249 -5.45 -18.74 1.15
N VAL A 250 -4.42 -19.47 0.72
CA VAL A 250 -4.33 -20.07 -0.62
C VAL A 250 -4.24 -21.57 -0.48
N ARG A 251 -5.10 -22.28 -1.20
CA ARG A 251 -5.20 -23.75 -1.20
C ARG A 251 -4.61 -24.30 -2.47
N SER A 252 -4.08 -25.51 -2.38
CA SER A 252 -3.62 -26.29 -3.54
C SER A 252 -4.14 -27.72 -3.45
N THR A 253 -3.92 -28.52 -4.49
CA THR A 253 -4.30 -29.94 -4.51
C THR A 253 -3.67 -30.72 -3.35
N ILE A 254 -2.42 -30.44 -3.00
CA ILE A 254 -1.69 -31.12 -1.91
C ILE A 254 -2.15 -30.61 -0.53
N PHE A 255 -2.55 -29.34 -0.44
CA PHE A 255 -2.99 -28.71 0.80
C PHE A 255 -4.42 -28.16 0.66
N PRO A 256 -5.44 -29.04 0.69
CA PRO A 256 -6.83 -28.66 0.42
C PRO A 256 -7.45 -27.73 1.48
N GLU A 257 -6.90 -27.71 2.69
CA GLU A 257 -7.33 -26.81 3.77
C GLU A 257 -6.55 -25.48 3.81
N GLY A 258 -5.42 -25.39 3.10
CA GLY A 258 -4.55 -24.23 3.11
C GLY A 258 -3.08 -24.61 2.94
N GLU A 259 -2.44 -24.13 1.88
CA GLU A 259 -1.00 -24.22 1.70
C GLU A 259 -0.26 -23.05 2.35
N ILE A 260 -0.71 -21.83 2.09
CA ILE A 260 -0.12 -20.61 2.66
C ILE A 260 -1.18 -19.66 3.19
N ARG A 261 -0.91 -19.09 4.37
CA ARG A 261 -1.77 -18.14 5.08
C ARG A 261 -0.98 -16.91 5.51
N GLY A 262 -1.67 -15.77 5.62
CA GLY A 262 -1.07 -14.53 6.11
C GLY A 262 -2.13 -13.61 6.68
N GLN A 263 -1.93 -13.16 7.92
CA GLN A 263 -2.83 -12.16 8.54
C GLN A 263 -2.71 -10.83 7.79
N ILE A 264 -3.84 -10.24 7.44
CA ILE A 264 -3.91 -8.89 6.87
C ILE A 264 -3.67 -7.91 8.00
N LYS A 265 -2.56 -7.18 7.89
CA LYS A 265 -2.23 -6.13 8.82
C LYS A 265 -2.70 -4.80 8.25
N PRO A 266 -3.20 -3.88 9.09
CA PRO A 266 -3.36 -2.51 8.66
C PRO A 266 -2.05 -2.01 8.05
N PRO A 267 -2.12 -1.01 7.14
CA PRO A 267 -0.92 -0.27 6.80
C PRO A 267 -0.27 0.08 8.13
N ASN A 268 1.02 -0.24 8.29
CA ASN A 268 1.71 0.25 9.47
C ASN A 268 1.38 1.74 9.53
N LYS A 269 0.78 2.22 10.62
CA LYS A 269 0.83 3.65 10.89
C LYS A 269 2.28 3.87 11.27
N VAL A 270 3.08 3.96 10.21
CA VAL A 270 4.51 4.10 10.28
C VAL A 270 4.72 5.37 11.06
N VAL A 271 5.49 5.30 12.14
CA VAL A 271 6.01 6.51 12.76
C VAL A 271 7.06 7.04 11.78
N ASP A 272 6.59 7.81 10.81
CA ASP A 272 7.30 8.33 9.65
C ASP A 272 7.42 9.85 9.78
N PHE A 273 8.37 10.32 10.57
CA PHE A 273 8.64 11.74 10.76
C PHE A 273 9.29 12.41 9.54
N ASP A 274 9.96 11.66 8.66
CA ASP A 274 10.69 12.22 7.52
C ASP A 274 9.89 12.23 6.19
N GLY A 275 8.84 11.40 6.10
CA GLY A 275 7.91 11.28 4.98
C GLY A 275 8.38 10.33 3.88
N ASP A 276 9.31 9.41 4.18
CA ASP A 276 9.83 8.44 3.21
C ASP A 276 9.02 7.14 3.12
N SER A 277 7.90 7.08 3.83
CA SER A 277 7.02 5.91 3.96
C SER A 277 7.64 4.72 4.70
N ARG A 278 8.70 4.95 5.50
CA ARG A 278 9.34 3.94 6.36
C ARG A 278 9.37 4.41 7.82
N ALA A 279 9.53 3.43 8.70
CA ALA A 279 9.46 3.69 10.14
C ALA A 279 10.76 4.29 10.62
N ASP A 280 10.65 5.45 11.25
CA ASP A 280 11.69 6.09 12.03
C ASP A 280 11.76 5.50 13.43
N ILE A 281 12.98 5.33 13.91
CA ILE A 281 13.21 5.02 15.32
C ILE A 281 13.11 6.33 16.10
N SER A 282 12.25 6.37 17.11
CA SER A 282 12.18 7.51 18.02
C SER A 282 12.07 7.09 19.49
N VAL A 283 12.58 7.96 20.36
CA VAL A 283 12.54 7.82 21.81
C VAL A 283 12.19 9.17 22.41
N PHE A 284 11.11 9.22 23.20
CA PHE A 284 10.83 10.37 24.05
C PHE A 284 11.50 10.19 25.41
N ARG A 285 12.22 11.22 25.87
CA ARG A 285 12.86 11.28 27.18
C ARG A 285 12.06 12.22 28.09
N PRO A 286 11.18 11.69 28.97
CA PRO A 286 10.25 12.51 29.74
C PRO A 286 10.94 13.51 30.67
N SER A 287 12.09 13.13 31.25
CA SER A 287 12.83 13.96 32.21
C SER A 287 13.23 15.34 31.68
N ILE A 288 13.32 15.48 30.35
CA ILE A 288 13.70 16.73 29.67
C ILE A 288 12.73 17.12 28.53
N GLY A 289 11.61 16.38 28.39
CA GLY A 289 10.62 16.64 27.35
C GLY A 289 11.18 16.61 25.93
N THR A 290 12.15 15.74 25.65
CA THR A 290 12.87 15.72 24.36
C THR A 290 12.61 14.44 23.60
N TRP A 291 12.26 14.58 22.33
CA TRP A 291 12.20 13.50 21.35
C TRP A 291 13.54 13.37 20.67
N TYR A 292 14.06 12.15 20.61
CA TYR A 292 15.21 11.77 19.82
C TYR A 292 14.72 10.87 18.70
N ARG A 293 15.16 11.10 17.47
CA ARG A 293 14.84 10.22 16.34
C ARG A 293 16.02 10.03 15.39
N PHE A 294 15.95 8.95 14.64
CA PHE A 294 16.77 8.70 13.46
C PHE A 294 15.85 8.60 12.25
N ASP A 295 16.06 9.51 11.28
CA ASP A 295 15.33 9.55 10.02
C ASP A 295 15.73 8.32 9.17
N SER A 296 14.78 7.51 8.70
CA SER A 296 15.04 6.28 7.96
C SER A 296 15.63 6.50 6.57
N VAL A 297 15.41 7.68 5.98
CA VAL A 297 15.89 8.00 4.63
C VAL A 297 17.42 8.07 4.54
N ASN A 298 18.08 8.54 5.60
CA ASN A 298 19.52 8.83 5.58
C ASN A 298 20.24 8.61 6.92
N GLY A 299 19.52 8.15 7.96
CA GLY A 299 20.07 7.95 9.31
C GLY A 299 20.35 9.25 10.06
N ALA A 300 19.77 10.39 9.65
CA ALA A 300 19.99 11.66 10.33
C ALA A 300 19.41 11.64 11.74
N PHE A 301 20.24 11.97 12.73
CA PHE A 301 19.80 12.15 14.10
C PHE A 301 19.10 13.50 14.27
N LYS A 302 17.95 13.51 14.95
CA LYS A 302 17.24 14.73 15.34
C LYS A 302 16.90 14.70 16.83
N ALA A 303 16.94 15.87 17.45
CA ALA A 303 16.54 16.08 18.82
C ALA A 303 15.60 17.29 18.89
N ASN A 304 14.35 17.07 19.27
CA ASN A 304 13.31 18.10 19.34
C ASN A 304 12.76 18.17 20.75
N GLN A 305 12.86 19.32 21.41
CA GLN A 305 12.26 19.52 22.72
C GLN A 305 10.77 19.85 22.55
N PHE A 306 9.92 18.85 22.80
CA PHE A 306 8.47 18.98 22.75
C PHE A 306 7.81 18.00 23.71
N GLY A 307 7.09 18.52 24.70
CA GLY A 307 6.51 17.75 25.80
C GLY A 307 7.14 18.04 27.15
N ALA A 308 6.72 17.31 28.18
CA ALA A 308 7.15 17.46 29.56
C ALA A 308 7.15 16.10 30.28
N ASN A 309 7.68 16.11 31.51
CA ASN A 309 7.61 14.93 32.37
C ASN A 309 6.15 14.61 32.72
N GLY A 310 5.77 13.33 32.61
CA GLY A 310 4.40 12.86 32.80
C GLY A 310 3.57 12.76 31.52
N ASP A 311 4.10 13.18 30.38
CA ASP A 311 3.45 13.04 29.09
C ASP A 311 3.47 11.58 28.59
N SER A 312 2.37 11.17 27.95
CA SER A 312 2.32 9.93 27.17
C SER A 312 2.46 10.24 25.69
N VAL A 313 3.38 9.58 24.99
CA VAL A 313 3.56 9.79 23.55
C VAL A 313 2.42 9.20 22.74
N VAL A 314 1.98 9.90 21.69
CA VAL A 314 0.90 9.44 20.79
C VAL A 314 1.32 9.62 19.33
N PRO A 315 2.26 8.83 18.80
CA PRO A 315 2.75 9.02 17.44
C PRO A 315 1.62 8.94 16.40
N GLY A 316 1.58 9.91 15.49
CA GLY A 316 0.67 9.92 14.36
C GLY A 316 0.72 11.23 13.57
N ASP A 317 0.35 11.12 12.30
CA ASP A 317 -0.04 12.24 11.44
C ASP A 317 -1.47 12.68 11.81
N PHE A 318 -1.63 13.89 12.32
CA PHE A 318 -2.93 14.48 12.70
C PHE A 318 -3.32 15.68 11.84
N ASP A 319 -2.45 16.17 10.97
CA ASP A 319 -2.75 17.24 10.02
C ASP A 319 -2.89 16.76 8.55
N GLY A 320 -2.58 15.49 8.29
CA GLY A 320 -2.75 14.80 7.02
C GLY A 320 -1.65 15.08 5.99
N ASP A 321 -0.48 15.57 6.42
CA ASP A 321 0.63 15.91 5.53
C ASP A 321 1.45 14.69 5.05
N GLY A 322 1.14 13.50 5.57
CA GLY A 322 1.86 12.25 5.27
C GLY A 322 3.08 12.01 6.15
N LYS A 323 3.30 12.83 7.19
CA LYS A 323 4.37 12.68 8.18
C LYS A 323 3.80 12.59 9.59
N THR A 324 4.51 11.90 10.45
CA THR A 324 4.16 11.80 11.86
C THR A 324 4.49 13.10 12.58
N ASP A 325 3.52 13.65 13.28
CA ASP A 325 3.71 14.80 14.17
C ASP A 325 4.35 14.37 15.51
N LEU A 326 4.95 15.32 16.23
CA LEU A 326 5.29 15.09 17.64
C LEU A 326 4.04 15.34 18.47
N ASN A 327 3.49 14.28 19.08
CA ASN A 327 2.27 14.39 19.87
C ASN A 327 2.43 13.80 21.26
N VAL A 328 1.86 14.50 22.24
CA VAL A 328 1.79 14.05 23.63
C VAL A 328 0.40 14.22 24.20
N TRP A 329 -0.01 13.25 25.01
CA TRP A 329 -1.19 13.32 25.86
C TRP A 329 -0.78 13.73 27.26
N ARG A 330 -1.44 14.76 27.80
CA ARG A 330 -1.21 15.27 29.14
C ARG A 330 -2.52 15.72 29.77
N SER A 331 -2.87 15.07 30.88
CA SER A 331 -3.98 15.46 31.77
C SER A 331 -5.30 15.74 31.03
N GLY A 332 -5.69 14.85 30.12
CA GLY A 332 -6.95 15.02 29.40
C GLY A 332 -6.84 15.79 28.08
N ASN A 333 -5.66 16.27 27.69
CA ASN A 333 -5.49 17.08 26.48
C ASN A 333 -4.43 16.46 25.56
N PHE A 334 -4.66 16.56 24.25
CA PHE A 334 -3.69 16.29 23.20
C PHE A 334 -2.92 17.56 22.86
N TYR A 335 -1.61 17.43 22.73
CA TYR A 335 -0.71 18.48 22.28
C TYR A 335 0.09 17.98 21.08
N THR A 336 0.08 18.76 20.00
CA THR A 336 0.70 18.42 18.73
C THR A 336 1.67 19.53 18.32
N LEU A 337 2.86 19.15 17.88
CA LEU A 337 3.74 20.01 17.08
C LEU A 337 3.77 19.46 15.66
N ARG A 338 3.17 20.21 14.73
CA ARG A 338 2.95 19.76 13.36
C ARG A 338 4.25 19.63 12.57
N SER A 339 4.39 18.58 11.77
CA SER A 339 5.52 18.41 10.85
C SER A 339 5.48 19.39 9.67
N SER A 340 4.28 19.77 9.22
CA SER A 340 4.07 20.58 8.03
C SER A 340 4.57 22.02 8.16
N ASP A 341 4.34 22.65 9.31
CA ASP A 341 4.59 24.07 9.55
C ASP A 341 5.22 24.40 10.91
N ASN A 342 5.51 23.39 11.74
CA ASN A 342 5.99 23.53 13.12
C ASN A 342 5.03 24.31 14.04
N THR A 343 3.75 24.39 13.71
CA THR A 343 2.76 25.02 14.59
C THR A 343 2.41 24.11 15.77
N PHE A 344 2.18 24.75 16.92
CA PHE A 344 1.71 24.10 18.13
C PHE A 344 0.18 24.13 18.19
N ASN A 345 -0.43 22.98 18.47
CA ASN A 345 -1.85 22.86 18.70
C ASN A 345 -2.14 22.11 20.00
N GLY A 346 -3.16 22.55 20.74
CA GLY A 346 -3.65 21.91 21.95
C GLY A 346 -5.15 21.71 21.89
N VAL A 347 -5.62 20.49 22.10
CA VAL A 347 -7.04 20.12 22.03
C VAL A 347 -7.41 19.29 23.27
N ALA A 348 -8.56 19.61 23.86
CA ALA A 348 -9.15 18.91 25.00
C ALA A 348 -10.02 17.72 24.54
#